data_AF-A0A089JWX7-F1
#
_entry.id   AF-A0A089JWX7-F1
#
_cell.length_a   1.000
_cell.length_b   1.000
_cell.length_c   1.000
_cell.angle_alpha   90.00
_cell.angle_beta   90.00
_cell.angle_gamma   90.00
#
_symmetry.space_group_name_H-M   'P 1'
#
loop_
_entity.id
_entity.type
_entity.pdbx_description
1 polymer ?
#
loop_
_entity_poly.entity_id
_entity_poly.type
_entity_poly.pdbx_seq_one_letter_code
_entity_poly.pdbx_strand_id
1 'polypeptide(L)'
;MRTIKLVVAGLIAGTIAGAVTPDYPVRADSVSYEETADDNDTGVTSPIFPDIQGHWSERWVRWALGNQYITGYSDLTFRPDQPITEAEFLKVYYLSFGYPKATIFGEEWTAGPYRMAKNWKHPIPGLQDPQAQAAPITRQTAAQFIASALGKNYNDRDSIIFLLGNQLLPLPEEPTVEGFKGNATLTRAEALEWIRMLKLKGNILKPRPQELSDPGLLPPLTDKGTGLKDFTAVPVTEGDFGIGDPDGKLIMEWNSPRSLVEQYYGASTGQDVFNNEMYKDVSVHYDSSGKMDSWSVKADEDAGEPALTATLQHIRPGVSTLEDVLMAYGTYAEVSSTYGVILSYTFENMDGVLIPRLFPGDKVNTDRGYVMAFGFDEETLKVTHMKLSTLQRAINPDDN
;
A
#
# COMPACT_ATOMS: atom_id res chain seq x y z
N MET A 1 -5.97 -9.61 26.94
CA MET A 1 -5.27 -9.62 25.63
C MET A 1 -6.29 -9.19 24.58
N ARG A 2 -6.39 -7.89 24.30
CA ARG A 2 -7.31 -7.40 23.25
C ARG A 2 -6.58 -7.56 21.91
N THR A 3 -6.95 -8.60 21.16
CA THR A 3 -6.41 -8.85 19.82
C THR A 3 -7.30 -8.12 18.83
N ILE A 4 -6.76 -7.18 18.07
CA ILE A 4 -7.53 -6.42 17.06
C ILE A 4 -6.87 -6.68 15.70
N LYS A 5 -7.70 -7.02 14.70
CA LYS A 5 -7.29 -7.09 13.29
C LYS A 5 -6.91 -5.68 12.85
N LEU A 6 -5.72 -5.51 12.26
CA LEU A 6 -5.23 -4.23 11.77
C LEU A 6 -6.24 -3.67 10.75
N VAL A 7 -7.03 -2.68 11.17
CA VAL A 7 -7.84 -1.83 10.30
C VAL A 7 -7.14 -0.48 10.35
N VAL A 8 -6.43 -0.13 9.27
CA VAL A 8 -6.00 1.25 9.06
C VAL A 8 -7.27 2.07 8.90
N ALA A 9 -7.63 2.81 9.95
CA ALA A 9 -8.85 3.60 10.02
C ALA A 9 -8.80 4.76 9.02
N GLY A 10 -9.44 4.54 7.86
CA GLY A 10 -9.90 5.59 6.97
C GLY A 10 -11.37 5.92 7.27
N LEU A 11 -11.62 7.19 7.59
CA LEU A 11 -12.87 7.95 7.72
C LEU A 11 -14.23 7.27 7.37
N ILE A 12 -15.18 7.35 8.31
CA ILE A 12 -16.62 6.95 8.30
C ILE A 12 -17.47 7.98 7.49
N ALA A 13 -18.49 7.68 6.67
CA ALA A 13 -19.89 7.19 6.91
C ALA A 13 -20.61 6.97 5.54
N GLY A 14 -21.69 6.22 5.29
CA GLY A 14 -22.63 5.39 6.07
C GLY A 14 -23.78 4.83 5.18
N THR A 15 -24.34 3.68 5.60
CA THR A 15 -25.68 3.05 5.39
C THR A 15 -26.28 2.71 4.00
N ILE A 16 -26.75 1.45 3.90
CA ILE A 16 -27.42 0.75 2.78
C ILE A 16 -28.86 0.38 3.18
N ALA A 17 -29.80 0.26 2.23
CA ALA A 17 -31.10 -0.39 2.43
C ALA A 17 -31.49 -1.27 1.20
N GLY A 18 -32.13 -2.43 1.46
CA GLY A 18 -32.41 -3.56 0.53
C GLY A 18 -33.51 -3.34 -0.53
N ALA A 19 -34.01 -4.33 -1.29
CA ALA A 19 -34.09 -5.79 -1.09
C ALA A 19 -34.52 -6.55 -2.40
N VAL A 20 -34.48 -7.89 -2.33
CA VAL A 20 -35.20 -8.97 -3.07
C VAL A 20 -34.79 -9.37 -4.51
N THR A 21 -34.52 -10.68 -4.67
CA THR A 21 -34.04 -11.44 -5.84
C THR A 21 -35.14 -12.28 -6.53
N PRO A 22 -34.93 -12.67 -7.80
CA PRO A 22 -35.39 -13.94 -8.37
C PRO A 22 -34.22 -14.87 -8.78
N ASP A 23 -34.42 -16.18 -8.59
CA ASP A 23 -33.48 -17.30 -8.73
C ASP A 23 -32.93 -17.55 -10.14
N TYR A 24 -31.60 -17.70 -10.27
CA TYR A 24 -30.87 -18.41 -11.34
C TYR A 24 -29.55 -19.01 -10.79
N PRO A 25 -29.04 -20.11 -11.38
CA PRO A 25 -28.17 -21.07 -10.69
C PRO A 25 -26.75 -20.54 -10.45
N VAL A 26 -26.36 -20.51 -9.17
CA VAL A 26 -25.04 -20.12 -8.66
C VAL A 26 -24.01 -21.20 -9.00
N ARG A 27 -22.95 -20.83 -9.72
CA ARG A 27 -21.67 -21.54 -9.71
C ARG A 27 -20.97 -21.13 -8.41
N ALA A 28 -20.78 -22.09 -7.51
CA ALA A 28 -20.42 -21.88 -6.11
C ALA A 28 -19.11 -21.09 -5.90
N ASP A 29 -19.24 -19.76 -5.79
CA ASP A 29 -18.50 -18.96 -4.82
C ASP A 29 -19.21 -19.12 -3.47
N SER A 30 -19.14 -20.32 -2.90
CA SER A 30 -19.58 -20.59 -1.52
C SER A 30 -18.43 -21.21 -0.75
N VAL A 31 -17.43 -20.39 -0.44
CA VAL A 31 -16.82 -20.46 0.88
C VAL A 31 -17.34 -19.26 1.65
N SER A 32 -18.56 -19.40 2.18
CA SER A 32 -19.05 -18.55 3.23
C SER A 32 -18.22 -18.88 4.48
N TYR A 33 -17.39 -17.95 4.92
CA TYR A 33 -17.00 -17.96 6.32
C TYR A 33 -18.23 -17.50 7.09
N GLU A 34 -19.05 -18.46 7.55
CA GLU A 34 -20.03 -18.18 8.58
C GLU A 34 -19.27 -17.68 9.80
N GLU A 35 -19.42 -16.40 10.13
CA GLU A 35 -19.03 -15.85 11.42
C GLU A 35 -19.99 -16.43 12.47
N THR A 36 -19.72 -17.66 12.89
CA THR A 36 -20.28 -18.19 14.13
C THR A 36 -19.42 -17.62 15.26
N ALA A 37 -20.05 -16.79 16.07
CA ALA A 37 -19.51 -16.38 17.35
C ALA A 37 -19.46 -17.64 18.25
N ASP A 38 -18.36 -18.37 18.17
CA ASP A 38 -17.96 -19.28 19.22
C ASP A 38 -16.50 -19.02 19.58
N ASP A 39 -16.31 -18.76 20.86
CA ASP A 39 -15.07 -18.36 21.50
C ASP A 39 -14.13 -19.57 21.55
N ASN A 40 -13.36 -19.79 20.50
CA ASN A 40 -12.17 -20.61 20.56
C ASN A 40 -11.09 -20.14 19.58
N ASP A 41 -10.05 -19.58 20.18
CA ASP A 41 -8.69 -19.40 19.71
C ASP A 41 -8.27 -20.34 18.56
N THR A 42 -8.45 -19.89 17.33
CA THR A 42 -7.56 -20.25 16.22
C THR A 42 -7.19 -18.97 15.50
N GLY A 43 -5.93 -18.56 15.63
CA GLY A 43 -5.38 -17.48 14.83
C GLY A 43 -5.66 -17.74 13.36
N VAL A 44 -6.34 -16.80 12.69
CA VAL A 44 -6.51 -16.79 11.24
C VAL A 44 -5.13 -16.58 10.63
N THR A 45 -4.36 -17.66 10.57
CA THR A 45 -3.27 -17.79 9.63
C THR A 45 -3.94 -17.89 8.27
N SER A 46 -3.70 -16.92 7.37
CA SER A 46 -4.10 -17.08 5.97
C SER A 46 -3.60 -18.45 5.52
N PRO A 47 -4.44 -19.32 4.93
CA PRO A 47 -4.02 -20.66 4.58
C PRO A 47 -2.82 -20.56 3.65
N ILE A 48 -1.66 -21.02 4.14
CA ILE A 48 -0.48 -21.14 3.31
C ILE A 48 -0.74 -22.33 2.40
N PHE A 49 -1.04 -22.05 1.14
CA PHE A 49 -1.28 -23.10 0.16
C PHE A 49 -0.01 -23.97 0.01
N PRO A 50 -0.12 -25.31 -0.13
CA PRO A 50 1.06 -26.16 -0.25
C PRO A 50 1.95 -25.81 -1.46
N ASP A 51 1.34 -25.34 -2.56
CA ASP A 51 2.01 -25.01 -3.81
C ASP A 51 2.68 -23.62 -3.83
N ILE A 52 2.62 -22.87 -2.72
CA ILE A 52 3.36 -21.60 -2.57
C ILE A 52 4.56 -21.72 -1.64
N GLN A 53 4.70 -22.81 -0.88
CA GLN A 53 5.79 -22.97 0.09
C GLN A 53 7.13 -23.08 -0.62
N GLY A 54 8.04 -22.14 -0.33
CA GLY A 54 9.35 -22.06 -1.00
C GLY A 54 9.29 -21.58 -2.45
N HIS A 55 8.11 -21.19 -2.92
CA HIS A 55 7.95 -20.56 -4.23
C HIS A 55 8.48 -19.13 -4.18
N TRP A 56 9.09 -18.64 -5.27
CA TRP A 56 9.66 -17.29 -5.30
C TRP A 56 8.62 -16.22 -4.96
N SER A 57 7.37 -16.43 -5.37
CA SER A 57 6.26 -15.47 -5.20
C SER A 57 5.55 -15.56 -3.85
N GLU A 58 5.99 -16.41 -2.92
CA GLU A 58 5.29 -16.68 -1.65
C GLU A 58 4.93 -15.38 -0.91
N ARG A 59 5.85 -14.42 -0.84
CA ARG A 59 5.63 -13.13 -0.15
C ARG A 59 4.57 -12.27 -0.84
N TRP A 60 4.54 -12.24 -2.18
CA TRP A 60 3.51 -11.52 -2.94
C TRP A 60 2.14 -12.17 -2.80
N VAL A 61 2.09 -13.50 -2.80
CA VAL A 61 0.85 -14.24 -2.57
C VAL A 61 0.31 -13.98 -1.17
N ARG A 62 1.15 -14.07 -0.13
CA ARG A 62 0.75 -13.75 1.25
C ARG A 62 0.26 -12.31 1.40
N TRP A 63 0.92 -11.37 0.74
CA TRP A 63 0.48 -9.96 0.71
C TRP A 63 -0.91 -9.82 0.08
N ALA A 64 -1.13 -10.40 -1.10
CA ALA A 64 -2.39 -10.27 -1.81
C ALA A 64 -3.55 -11.00 -1.11
N LEU A 65 -3.30 -12.16 -0.51
CA LEU A 65 -4.28 -12.91 0.28
C LEU A 65 -4.65 -12.17 1.56
N GLY A 66 -3.64 -11.64 2.27
CA GLY A 66 -3.87 -10.90 3.50
C GLY A 66 -4.72 -9.66 3.28
N ASN A 67 -4.46 -8.94 2.19
CA ASN A 67 -5.27 -7.79 1.77
C ASN A 67 -6.58 -8.19 1.05
N GLN A 68 -6.82 -9.50 0.90
CA GLN A 68 -7.99 -10.07 0.23
C GLN A 68 -8.20 -9.57 -1.21
N TYR A 69 -7.12 -9.25 -1.93
CA TYR A 69 -7.16 -8.84 -3.34
C TYR A 69 -7.40 -10.04 -4.26
N ILE A 70 -6.97 -11.22 -3.84
CA ILE A 70 -7.09 -12.46 -4.59
C ILE A 70 -7.43 -13.62 -3.63
N THR A 71 -7.98 -14.70 -4.17
CA THR A 71 -8.23 -15.96 -3.45
C THR A 71 -7.56 -17.11 -4.19
N GLY A 72 -7.30 -18.20 -3.47
CA GLY A 72 -6.93 -19.48 -4.09
C GLY A 72 -8.16 -20.23 -4.64
N TYR A 73 -7.92 -21.46 -5.06
CA TYR A 73 -8.93 -22.35 -5.63
C TYR A 73 -9.56 -23.25 -4.56
N SER A 74 -10.72 -23.83 -4.87
CA SER A 74 -11.48 -24.72 -3.98
C SER A 74 -10.75 -26.04 -3.66
N ASP A 75 -9.72 -26.38 -4.44
CA ASP A 75 -8.86 -27.55 -4.23
C ASP A 75 -7.66 -27.28 -3.30
N LEU A 76 -7.67 -26.15 -2.57
CA LEU A 76 -6.61 -25.73 -1.65
C LEU A 76 -5.27 -25.46 -2.34
N THR A 77 -5.29 -24.98 -3.59
CA THR A 77 -4.10 -24.51 -4.32
C THR A 77 -4.20 -23.02 -4.66
N PHE A 78 -3.05 -22.35 -4.87
CA PHE A 78 -3.02 -20.98 -5.39
C PHE A 78 -2.73 -20.91 -6.90
N ARG A 79 -1.93 -21.87 -7.39
CA ARG A 79 -1.43 -22.01 -8.77
C ARG A 79 -0.63 -20.79 -9.24
N PRO A 80 0.49 -20.46 -8.58
CA PRO A 80 1.23 -19.22 -8.84
C PRO A 80 1.70 -19.09 -10.30
N ASP A 81 2.11 -20.19 -10.93
CA ASP A 81 2.61 -20.21 -12.31
C ASP A 81 1.52 -20.35 -13.37
N GLN A 82 0.25 -20.49 -12.98
CA GLN A 82 -0.85 -20.53 -13.93
C GLN A 82 -1.02 -19.13 -14.56
N PRO A 83 -1.25 -19.03 -15.88
CA PRO A 83 -1.63 -17.78 -16.50
C PRO A 83 -2.86 -17.17 -15.83
N ILE A 84 -2.79 -15.87 -15.51
CA ILE A 84 -3.92 -15.13 -14.95
C ILE A 84 -4.88 -14.75 -16.07
N THR A 85 -6.18 -14.90 -15.83
CA THR A 85 -7.20 -14.41 -16.77
C THR A 85 -7.29 -12.89 -16.77
N GLU A 86 -7.80 -12.30 -17.86
CA GLU A 86 -8.04 -10.86 -17.94
C GLU A 86 -8.96 -10.37 -16.82
N ALA A 87 -10.05 -11.08 -16.55
CA ALA A 87 -10.99 -10.71 -15.49
C ALA A 87 -10.36 -10.77 -14.09
N GLU A 88 -9.56 -11.81 -13.79
CA GLU A 88 -8.83 -11.90 -12.51
C GLU A 88 -7.82 -10.77 -12.37
N PHE A 89 -7.05 -10.48 -13.42
CA PHE A 89 -6.07 -9.39 -13.40
C PHE A 89 -6.73 -8.04 -13.11
N LEU A 90 -7.83 -7.72 -13.80
CA LEU A 90 -8.59 -6.48 -13.55
C LEU A 90 -9.13 -6.41 -12.12
N LYS A 91 -9.71 -7.51 -11.62
CA LYS A 91 -10.20 -7.57 -10.24
C LYS A 91 -9.08 -7.26 -9.26
N VAL A 92 -7.96 -7.98 -9.32
CA VAL A 92 -6.85 -7.80 -8.37
C VAL A 92 -6.31 -6.37 -8.47
N TYR A 93 -6.12 -5.86 -9.68
CA TYR A 93 -5.64 -4.51 -9.89
C TYR A 93 -6.57 -3.47 -9.23
N TYR A 94 -7.86 -3.43 -9.59
CA TYR A 94 -8.77 -2.44 -9.05
C TYR A 94 -8.97 -2.55 -7.53
N LEU A 95 -9.08 -3.77 -7.00
CA LEU A 95 -9.16 -3.97 -5.54
C LEU A 95 -7.92 -3.43 -4.83
N SER A 96 -6.74 -3.65 -5.41
CA SER A 96 -5.49 -3.19 -4.81
C SER A 96 -5.38 -1.65 -4.77
N PHE A 97 -6.06 -0.93 -5.67
CA PHE A 97 -6.12 0.53 -5.69
C PHE A 97 -7.40 1.09 -5.03
N GLY A 98 -8.02 0.33 -4.13
CA GLY A 98 -9.07 0.84 -3.23
C GLY A 98 -10.49 0.73 -3.75
N TYR A 99 -10.73 0.03 -4.87
CA TYR A 99 -12.08 -0.16 -5.38
C TYR A 99 -12.83 -1.30 -4.69
N PRO A 100 -14.14 -1.15 -4.44
CA PRO A 100 -14.91 -2.16 -3.73
C PRO A 100 -15.16 -3.42 -4.57
N LYS A 101 -15.23 -4.57 -3.89
CA LYS A 101 -15.43 -5.92 -4.48
C LYS A 101 -16.76 -6.10 -5.21
N ALA A 102 -17.80 -5.39 -4.81
CA ALA A 102 -19.10 -5.37 -5.47
C ALA A 102 -19.89 -4.14 -4.99
N THR A 103 -20.57 -3.45 -5.89
CA THR A 103 -21.45 -2.32 -5.53
C THR A 103 -22.94 -2.72 -5.57
N ILE A 104 -23.28 -3.93 -6.05
CA ILE A 104 -24.66 -4.37 -6.30
C ILE A 104 -24.84 -5.85 -5.91
N PHE A 105 -25.87 -6.16 -5.14
CA PHE A 105 -26.23 -7.53 -4.76
C PHE A 105 -26.68 -8.34 -5.99
N GLY A 106 -26.12 -9.55 -6.18
CA GLY A 106 -26.45 -10.43 -7.31
C GLY A 106 -25.72 -10.10 -8.63
N GLU A 107 -24.81 -9.13 -8.63
CA GLU A 107 -23.95 -8.83 -9.76
C GLU A 107 -22.84 -9.91 -9.92
N GLU A 108 -22.60 -10.32 -11.16
CA GLU A 108 -21.50 -11.25 -11.49
C GLU A 108 -20.15 -10.56 -11.19
N TRP A 109 -19.20 -11.32 -10.63
CA TRP A 109 -17.99 -10.74 -10.01
C TRP A 109 -17.09 -9.95 -10.98
N THR A 110 -17.18 -10.19 -12.29
CA THR A 110 -16.42 -9.45 -13.30
C THR A 110 -17.05 -8.11 -13.67
N ALA A 111 -18.36 -7.94 -13.45
CA ALA A 111 -19.09 -6.77 -13.93
C ALA A 111 -18.61 -5.47 -13.29
N GLY A 112 -18.17 -5.50 -12.02
CA GLY A 112 -17.52 -4.37 -11.35
C GLY A 112 -16.25 -3.90 -12.07
N PRO A 113 -15.21 -4.74 -12.18
CA PRO A 113 -13.99 -4.44 -12.94
C PRO A 113 -14.24 -3.95 -14.37
N TYR A 114 -15.15 -4.58 -15.14
CA TYR A 114 -15.43 -4.14 -16.51
C TYR A 114 -16.21 -2.82 -16.58
N ARG A 115 -17.11 -2.56 -15.63
CA ARG A 115 -17.77 -1.24 -15.50
C ARG A 115 -16.74 -0.15 -15.25
N MET A 116 -15.75 -0.42 -14.40
CA MET A 116 -14.66 0.52 -14.15
C MET A 116 -13.83 0.74 -15.41
N ALA A 117 -13.37 -0.34 -16.07
CA ALA A 117 -12.59 -0.24 -17.30
C ALA A 117 -13.33 0.57 -18.37
N LYS A 118 -14.65 0.37 -18.51
CA LYS A 118 -15.51 1.15 -19.40
C LYS A 118 -15.57 2.63 -18.99
N ASN A 119 -15.91 2.92 -17.74
CA ASN A 119 -16.10 4.30 -17.27
C ASN A 119 -14.81 5.12 -17.35
N TRP A 120 -13.68 4.48 -17.08
CA TRP A 120 -12.37 5.11 -17.04
C TRP A 120 -11.61 4.96 -18.36
N LYS A 121 -12.25 4.34 -19.36
CA LYS A 121 -11.73 4.13 -20.72
C LYS A 121 -10.44 3.33 -20.78
N HIS A 122 -10.20 2.45 -19.80
CA HIS A 122 -9.05 1.57 -19.81
C HIS A 122 -9.24 0.52 -20.92
N PRO A 123 -8.28 0.37 -21.85
CA PRO A 123 -8.44 -0.45 -23.03
C PRO A 123 -8.26 -1.92 -22.65
N ILE A 124 -9.34 -2.68 -22.76
CA ILE A 124 -9.37 -4.11 -22.46
C ILE A 124 -10.23 -4.84 -23.50
N PRO A 125 -9.72 -5.90 -24.15
CA PRO A 125 -10.47 -6.72 -25.11
C PRO A 125 -11.83 -7.21 -24.62
N GLY A 126 -11.93 -7.64 -23.36
CA GLY A 126 -13.16 -8.15 -22.73
C GLY A 126 -14.34 -7.20 -22.70
N LEU A 127 -14.13 -5.90 -22.98
CA LEU A 127 -15.20 -4.91 -23.16
C LEU A 127 -15.96 -5.10 -24.50
N GLN A 128 -15.29 -5.66 -25.52
CA GLN A 128 -15.88 -5.93 -26.84
C GLN A 128 -16.11 -7.42 -27.08
N ASP A 129 -15.26 -8.28 -26.52
CA ASP A 129 -15.34 -9.74 -26.67
C ASP A 129 -15.44 -10.42 -25.29
N PRO A 130 -16.64 -10.86 -24.87
CA PRO A 130 -16.82 -11.56 -23.59
C PRO A 130 -15.95 -12.82 -23.42
N GLN A 131 -15.49 -13.46 -24.50
CA GLN A 131 -14.61 -14.63 -24.39
C GLN A 131 -13.21 -14.25 -23.88
N ALA A 132 -12.75 -13.03 -24.15
CA ALA A 132 -11.45 -12.54 -23.67
C ALA A 132 -11.40 -12.42 -22.14
N GLN A 133 -12.55 -12.25 -21.47
CA GLN A 133 -12.61 -12.10 -20.02
C GLN A 133 -12.06 -13.33 -19.28
N ALA A 134 -12.32 -14.52 -19.82
CA ALA A 134 -11.85 -15.80 -19.26
C ALA A 134 -10.52 -16.27 -19.89
N ALA A 135 -10.00 -15.55 -20.89
CA ALA A 135 -8.74 -15.90 -21.53
C ALA A 135 -7.54 -15.35 -20.72
N PRO A 136 -6.37 -16.01 -20.78
CA PRO A 136 -5.14 -15.47 -20.23
C PRO A 136 -4.79 -14.09 -20.79
N ILE A 137 -4.44 -13.14 -19.93
CA ILE A 137 -3.99 -11.82 -20.37
C ILE A 137 -2.53 -11.87 -20.85
N THR A 138 -2.23 -11.15 -21.93
CA THR A 138 -0.86 -10.98 -22.40
C THR A 138 -0.15 -9.84 -21.65
N ARG A 139 1.18 -9.91 -21.57
CA ARG A 139 2.00 -8.88 -20.92
C ARG A 139 1.81 -7.50 -21.57
N GLN A 140 1.66 -7.43 -22.89
CA GLN A 140 1.40 -6.16 -23.58
C GLN A 140 0.02 -5.59 -23.27
N THR A 141 -1.03 -6.42 -23.20
CA THR A 141 -2.38 -5.98 -22.83
C THR A 141 -2.40 -5.46 -21.39
N ALA A 142 -1.76 -6.19 -20.46
CA ALA A 142 -1.60 -5.74 -19.09
C ALA A 142 -0.81 -4.42 -19.00
N ALA A 143 0.27 -4.27 -19.78
CA ALA A 143 1.07 -3.04 -19.81
C ALA A 143 0.27 -1.83 -20.32
N GLN A 144 -0.46 -1.98 -21.42
CA GLN A 144 -1.30 -0.89 -21.95
C GLN A 144 -2.42 -0.52 -21.00
N PHE A 145 -3.03 -1.51 -20.35
CA PHE A 145 -4.01 -1.28 -19.30
C PHE A 145 -3.41 -0.50 -18.13
N ILE A 146 -2.26 -0.92 -17.59
CA ILE A 146 -1.61 -0.24 -16.46
C ILE A 146 -1.25 1.19 -16.86
N ALA A 147 -0.59 1.41 -18.00
CA ALA A 147 -0.28 2.77 -18.46
C ALA A 147 -1.54 3.64 -18.55
N SER A 148 -2.65 3.06 -19.04
CA SER A 148 -3.96 3.72 -19.09
C SER A 148 -4.52 4.06 -17.71
N ALA A 149 -4.43 3.12 -16.79
CA ALA A 149 -4.87 3.27 -15.42
C ALA A 149 -3.98 4.20 -14.58
N LEU A 150 -2.81 4.60 -15.11
CA LEU A 150 -1.94 5.65 -14.58
C LEU A 150 -2.13 6.98 -15.32
N GLY A 151 -3.21 7.11 -16.11
CA GLY A 151 -3.60 8.35 -16.78
C GLY A 151 -2.80 8.64 -18.05
N LYS A 152 -2.19 7.63 -18.67
CA LYS A 152 -1.51 7.75 -19.96
C LYS A 152 -2.35 7.13 -21.08
N ASN A 153 -2.14 7.54 -22.31
CA ASN A 153 -2.78 6.93 -23.46
C ASN A 153 -1.70 6.64 -24.51
N TYR A 154 -0.96 5.57 -24.27
CA TYR A 154 0.10 5.09 -25.14
C TYR A 154 -0.38 3.90 -25.97
N ASN A 155 0.26 3.68 -27.12
CA ASN A 155 0.14 2.40 -27.83
C ASN A 155 0.87 1.29 -27.05
N ASP A 156 0.83 0.06 -27.55
CA ASP A 156 1.40 -1.11 -26.86
C ASP A 156 2.92 -0.93 -26.58
N ARG A 157 3.68 -0.51 -27.60
CA ARG A 157 5.13 -0.28 -27.49
C ARG A 157 5.46 0.79 -26.46
N ASP A 158 4.79 1.93 -26.55
CA ASP A 158 5.05 3.09 -25.70
C ASP A 158 4.61 2.84 -24.25
N SER A 159 3.57 2.02 -24.05
CA SER A 159 3.16 1.57 -22.72
C SER A 159 4.24 0.72 -22.06
N ILE A 160 4.88 -0.18 -22.80
CA ILE A 160 6.01 -0.98 -22.30
C ILE A 160 7.19 -0.07 -21.94
N ILE A 161 7.53 0.89 -22.80
CA ILE A 161 8.63 1.83 -22.54
C ILE A 161 8.33 2.68 -21.31
N PHE A 162 7.10 3.18 -21.19
CA PHE A 162 6.66 3.97 -20.03
C PHE A 162 6.84 3.20 -18.72
N LEU A 163 6.42 1.94 -18.67
CA LEU A 163 6.50 1.13 -17.44
C LEU A 163 7.94 0.73 -17.10
N LEU A 164 8.74 0.31 -18.09
CA LEU A 164 10.12 -0.10 -17.87
C LEU A 164 11.05 1.09 -17.57
N GLY A 165 10.93 2.18 -18.33
CA GLY A 165 11.80 3.34 -18.15
C GLY A 165 11.53 4.11 -16.85
N ASN A 166 10.28 4.10 -16.36
CA ASN A 166 9.97 4.59 -15.01
C ASN A 166 10.17 3.53 -13.91
N GLN A 167 10.61 2.31 -14.26
CA GLN A 167 10.84 1.20 -13.33
C GLN A 167 9.62 0.89 -12.45
N LEU A 168 8.44 0.92 -13.07
CA LEU A 168 7.15 0.64 -12.43
C LEU A 168 6.87 -0.87 -12.34
N LEU A 169 7.60 -1.67 -13.12
CA LEU A 169 7.55 -3.13 -13.17
C LEU A 169 8.96 -3.72 -12.96
N PRO A 170 9.09 -5.02 -12.66
CA PRO A 170 10.38 -5.70 -12.67
C PRO A 170 11.07 -5.55 -14.02
N LEU A 171 12.36 -5.21 -14.01
CA LEU A 171 13.14 -5.17 -15.24
C LEU A 171 13.40 -6.61 -15.73
N PRO A 172 13.07 -6.94 -16.99
CA PRO A 172 13.49 -8.20 -17.58
C PRO A 172 15.01 -8.24 -17.74
N GLU A 173 15.58 -9.44 -17.97
CA GLU A 173 17.02 -9.63 -18.21
C GLU A 173 17.54 -8.71 -19.33
N GLU A 174 16.73 -8.54 -20.37
CA GLU A 174 16.92 -7.56 -21.43
C GLU A 174 15.83 -6.49 -21.33
N PRO A 175 16.09 -5.33 -20.69
CA PRO A 175 15.13 -4.24 -20.53
C PRO A 175 14.91 -3.46 -21.85
N THR A 176 14.34 -4.19 -22.81
CA THR A 176 13.94 -3.73 -24.16
C THR A 176 12.46 -4.09 -24.39
N VAL A 177 11.86 -3.54 -25.44
CA VAL A 177 10.48 -3.87 -25.83
C VAL A 177 10.39 -5.35 -26.21
N GLU A 178 11.40 -5.87 -26.89
CA GLU A 178 11.51 -7.27 -27.31
C GLU A 178 11.71 -8.19 -26.10
N GLY A 179 12.64 -7.84 -25.19
CA GLY A 179 12.94 -8.60 -23.98
C GLY A 179 11.79 -8.61 -22.97
N PHE A 180 10.87 -7.64 -23.05
CA PHE A 180 9.62 -7.65 -22.29
C PHE A 180 8.68 -8.81 -22.66
N LYS A 181 8.86 -9.42 -23.85
CA LYS A 181 8.07 -10.56 -24.36
C LYS A 181 6.57 -10.28 -24.34
N GLY A 182 6.13 -9.18 -24.95
CA GLY A 182 4.74 -8.68 -24.88
C GLY A 182 3.64 -9.70 -25.21
N ASN A 183 3.88 -10.64 -26.14
CA ASN A 183 2.93 -11.68 -26.53
C ASN A 183 2.81 -12.85 -25.52
N ALA A 184 3.75 -12.96 -24.57
CA ALA A 184 3.65 -13.99 -23.53
C ALA A 184 2.51 -13.67 -22.56
N THR A 185 1.94 -14.71 -21.96
CA THR A 185 0.92 -14.57 -20.92
C THR A 185 1.56 -14.18 -19.59
N LEU A 186 0.83 -13.44 -18.76
CA LEU A 186 1.24 -13.11 -17.40
C LEU A 186 0.78 -14.23 -16.44
N THR A 187 1.66 -14.71 -15.55
CA THR A 187 1.23 -15.65 -14.49
C THR A 187 0.53 -14.91 -13.36
N ARG A 188 -0.20 -15.65 -12.51
CA ARG A 188 -0.80 -15.10 -11.29
C ARG A 188 0.27 -14.49 -10.38
N ALA A 189 1.41 -15.15 -10.24
CA ALA A 189 2.53 -14.66 -9.44
C ALA A 189 3.14 -13.36 -9.99
N GLU A 190 3.42 -13.29 -11.29
CA GLU A 190 3.95 -12.07 -11.94
C GLU A 190 2.97 -10.90 -11.81
N ALA A 191 1.66 -11.15 -11.95
CA ALA A 191 0.64 -10.11 -11.78
C ALA A 191 0.67 -9.50 -10.37
N LEU A 192 0.84 -10.33 -9.33
CA LEU A 192 0.94 -9.82 -7.96
C LEU A 192 2.22 -9.00 -7.72
N GLU A 193 3.34 -9.42 -8.30
CA GLU A 193 4.59 -8.66 -8.27
C GLU A 193 4.42 -7.28 -8.92
N TRP A 194 3.86 -7.24 -10.13
CA TRP A 194 3.61 -5.99 -10.85
C TRP A 194 2.74 -5.03 -10.05
N ILE A 195 1.61 -5.52 -9.53
CA ILE A 195 0.66 -4.71 -8.77
C ILE A 195 1.28 -4.19 -7.46
N ARG A 196 2.04 -5.04 -6.76
CA ARG A 196 2.74 -4.65 -5.54
C ARG A 196 3.77 -3.55 -5.80
N MET A 197 4.58 -3.70 -6.86
CA MET A 197 5.57 -2.69 -7.25
C MET A 197 4.91 -1.36 -7.60
N LEU A 198 3.83 -1.38 -8.38
CA LEU A 198 3.08 -0.18 -8.72
C LEU A 198 2.58 0.55 -7.47
N LYS A 199 2.03 -0.18 -6.49
CA LYS A 199 1.62 0.40 -5.21
C LYS A 199 2.81 0.99 -4.46
N LEU A 200 3.92 0.26 -4.33
CA LEU A 200 5.14 0.77 -3.66
C LEU A 200 5.70 2.05 -4.29
N LYS A 201 5.49 2.24 -5.61
CA LYS A 201 5.88 3.45 -6.32
C LYS A 201 4.88 4.60 -6.18
N GLY A 202 3.91 4.50 -5.27
CA GLY A 202 2.96 5.58 -4.96
C GLY A 202 1.94 5.83 -6.06
N ASN A 203 1.68 4.85 -6.92
CA ASN A 203 0.73 5.05 -8.00
C ASN A 203 -0.71 5.09 -7.45
N ILE A 204 -1.53 5.90 -8.11
CA ILE A 204 -2.97 6.00 -7.87
C ILE A 204 -3.71 5.76 -9.18
N LEU A 205 -4.94 5.29 -9.09
CA LEU A 205 -5.76 5.03 -10.26
C LEU A 205 -6.19 6.36 -10.90
N LYS A 206 -6.04 6.48 -12.22
CA LYS A 206 -6.48 7.64 -13.00
C LYS A 206 -7.29 7.20 -14.24
N PRO A 207 -8.27 8.00 -14.72
CA PRO A 207 -8.92 7.73 -15.98
C PRO A 207 -7.96 7.92 -17.16
N ARG A 208 -8.15 7.15 -18.24
CA ARG A 208 -7.38 7.30 -19.47
C ARG A 208 -7.80 8.57 -20.24
N PRO A 209 -6.86 9.43 -20.67
CA PRO A 209 -7.17 10.58 -21.52
C PRO A 209 -7.59 10.15 -22.93
N GLN A 210 -8.34 11.01 -23.63
CA GLN A 210 -8.80 10.73 -25.00
C GLN A 210 -7.66 10.82 -26.02
N GLU A 211 -6.85 11.87 -25.92
CA GLU A 211 -5.73 12.09 -26.82
C GLU A 211 -4.58 11.15 -26.48
N LEU A 212 -3.80 10.78 -27.50
CA LEU A 212 -2.58 10.02 -27.31
C LEU A 212 -1.59 10.84 -26.48
N SER A 213 -0.94 10.18 -25.53
CA SER A 213 0.16 10.78 -24.78
C SER A 213 1.38 10.95 -25.69
N ASP A 214 2.12 12.04 -25.48
CA ASP A 214 3.30 12.39 -26.28
C ASP A 214 4.44 11.38 -26.05
N PRO A 215 4.85 10.59 -27.08
CA PRO A 215 5.97 9.66 -26.96
C PRO A 215 7.31 10.35 -26.66
N GLY A 216 7.43 11.66 -26.93
CA GLY A 216 8.61 12.45 -26.60
C GLY A 216 8.86 12.62 -25.09
N LEU A 217 7.86 12.32 -24.26
CA LEU A 217 7.95 12.36 -22.79
C LEU A 217 8.32 11.01 -22.17
N LEU A 218 8.54 9.97 -22.99
CA LEU A 218 8.95 8.66 -22.49
C LEU A 218 10.37 8.71 -21.92
N PRO A 219 10.61 8.17 -20.72
CA PRO A 219 11.95 8.06 -20.18
C PRO A 219 12.78 7.06 -20.99
N PRO A 220 14.12 7.20 -20.98
CA PRO A 220 15.00 6.19 -21.56
C PRO A 220 14.85 4.85 -20.82
N LEU A 221 15.02 3.75 -21.55
CA LEU A 221 15.17 2.43 -20.93
C LEU A 221 16.53 2.34 -20.23
N THR A 222 16.56 1.67 -19.08
CA THR A 222 17.76 1.48 -18.25
C THR A 222 18.02 0.00 -18.03
N ASP A 223 19.30 -0.38 -18.04
CA ASP A 223 19.79 -1.71 -17.65
C ASP A 223 19.95 -1.85 -16.13
N LYS A 224 19.95 -0.73 -15.41
CA LYS A 224 20.09 -0.67 -13.96
C LYS A 224 18.76 -0.26 -13.32
N GLY A 225 18.21 -1.14 -12.50
CA GLY A 225 17.10 -0.80 -11.60
C GLY A 225 17.58 0.06 -10.42
N THR A 226 16.65 0.57 -9.61
CA THR A 226 16.95 1.39 -8.42
C THR A 226 17.77 0.64 -7.36
N GLY A 227 17.87 -0.69 -7.45
CA GLY A 227 18.50 -1.54 -6.43
C GLY A 227 17.57 -1.85 -5.24
N LEU A 228 16.40 -1.21 -5.17
CA LEU A 228 15.37 -1.54 -4.18
C LEU A 228 14.79 -2.92 -4.49
N LYS A 229 14.97 -3.85 -3.56
CA LYS A 229 14.36 -5.18 -3.61
C LYS A 229 13.06 -5.16 -2.83
N ASP A 230 12.02 -5.80 -3.33
CA ASP A 230 10.75 -5.91 -2.62
C ASP A 230 10.89 -6.75 -1.33
N PHE A 231 10.01 -6.49 -0.36
CA PHE A 231 10.01 -7.11 0.97
C PHE A 231 11.38 -7.09 1.67
N THR A 232 12.11 -5.99 1.55
CA THR A 232 13.36 -5.74 2.29
C THR A 232 13.04 -4.96 3.55
N ALA A 233 13.45 -5.48 4.70
CA ALA A 233 13.38 -4.78 5.97
C ALA A 233 14.74 -4.17 6.30
N VAL A 234 14.75 -2.90 6.69
CA VAL A 234 15.89 -2.27 7.34
C VAL A 234 15.72 -2.42 8.86
N PRO A 235 16.76 -2.80 9.62
CA PRO A 235 16.68 -2.84 11.07
C PRO A 235 16.37 -1.47 11.65
N VAL A 236 15.39 -1.42 12.56
CA VAL A 236 14.97 -0.21 13.27
C VAL A 236 15.01 -0.50 14.78
N THR A 237 15.28 0.51 15.58
CA THR A 237 15.28 0.46 17.05
C THR A 237 14.31 1.48 17.61
N GLU A 238 14.00 1.40 18.91
CA GLU A 238 13.23 2.46 19.58
C GLU A 238 13.92 3.83 19.49
N GLY A 239 15.25 3.87 19.40
CA GLY A 239 16.00 5.11 19.25
C GLY A 239 15.64 5.86 17.96
N ASP A 240 15.29 5.15 16.89
CA ASP A 240 14.88 5.75 15.61
C ASP A 240 13.53 6.48 15.70
N PHE A 241 12.79 6.32 16.80
CA PHE A 241 11.57 7.08 17.10
C PHE A 241 11.86 8.42 17.79
N GLY A 242 13.11 8.76 18.05
CA GLY A 242 13.49 10.11 18.50
C GLY A 242 13.23 11.19 17.45
N ILE A 243 13.26 12.44 17.88
CA ILE A 243 13.13 13.62 17.02
C ILE A 243 14.53 14.08 16.60
N GLY A 244 14.74 14.25 15.30
CA GLY A 244 15.99 14.73 14.71
C GLY A 244 15.91 16.15 14.15
N ASP A 245 17.06 16.80 14.03
CA ASP A 245 17.22 18.03 13.25
C ASP A 245 17.29 17.72 11.73
N PRO A 246 17.36 18.72 10.84
CA PRO A 246 17.42 18.48 9.40
C PRO A 246 18.60 17.62 8.92
N ASP A 247 19.68 17.57 9.71
CA ASP A 247 20.86 16.76 9.44
C ASP A 247 20.78 15.39 10.13
N GLY A 248 19.60 14.98 10.62
CA GLY A 248 19.36 13.70 11.27
C GLY A 248 19.98 13.57 12.66
N LYS A 249 20.50 14.66 13.24
CA LYS A 249 21.07 14.63 14.58
C LYS A 249 19.96 14.62 15.61
N LEU A 250 20.07 13.73 16.59
CA LEU A 250 19.14 13.62 17.70
C LEU A 250 18.97 14.95 18.44
N ILE A 251 17.74 15.48 18.46
CA ILE A 251 17.29 16.58 19.30
C ILE A 251 16.69 16.01 20.59
N MET A 252 15.88 14.96 20.46
CA MET A 252 15.07 14.43 21.55
C MET A 252 14.92 12.92 21.46
N GLU A 253 15.22 12.25 22.56
CA GLU A 253 15.03 10.80 22.67
C GLU A 253 13.55 10.44 22.67
N TRP A 254 13.22 9.25 22.15
CA TRP A 254 11.94 8.62 22.40
C TRP A 254 11.66 8.52 23.91
N ASN A 255 10.40 8.62 24.35
CA ASN A 255 10.01 8.70 25.76
C ASN A 255 10.53 9.95 26.52
N SER A 256 10.98 11.00 25.84
CA SER A 256 11.34 12.25 26.52
C SER A 256 10.15 12.83 27.30
N PRO A 257 10.37 13.39 28.51
CA PRO A 257 9.30 14.00 29.29
C PRO A 257 8.88 15.34 28.69
N ARG A 258 7.62 15.74 28.92
CA ARG A 258 7.08 17.03 28.48
C ARG A 258 7.97 18.24 28.80
N SER A 259 8.54 18.27 30.01
CA SER A 259 9.41 19.37 30.44
C SER A 259 10.64 19.57 29.55
N LEU A 260 11.18 18.50 28.98
CA LEU A 260 12.32 18.58 28.06
C LEU A 260 11.88 19.12 26.69
N VAL A 261 10.68 18.75 26.24
CA VAL A 261 10.09 19.24 24.99
C VAL A 261 9.82 20.73 25.07
N GLU A 262 9.20 21.17 26.16
CA GLU A 262 8.91 22.59 26.41
C GLU A 262 10.20 23.42 26.58
N GLN A 263 11.26 22.83 27.13
CA GLN A 263 12.55 23.52 27.22
C GLN A 263 13.14 23.82 25.84
N TYR A 264 12.97 22.93 24.86
CA TYR A 264 13.52 23.10 23.52
C TYR A 264 12.60 23.94 22.62
N TYR A 265 11.31 23.60 22.58
CA TYR A 265 10.35 24.21 21.66
C TYR A 265 9.55 25.38 22.26
N GLY A 266 9.67 25.61 23.57
CA GLY A 266 8.80 26.54 24.30
C GLY A 266 7.47 25.89 24.71
N ALA A 267 6.61 26.67 25.37
CA ALA A 267 5.29 26.21 25.77
C ALA A 267 4.44 25.81 24.55
N SER A 268 3.63 24.77 24.71
CA SER A 268 2.64 24.38 23.71
C SER A 268 1.71 25.54 23.35
N THR A 269 1.37 25.65 22.07
CA THR A 269 0.46 26.68 21.53
C THR A 269 -1.00 26.23 21.52
N GLY A 270 -1.28 24.97 21.86
CA GLY A 270 -2.62 24.40 21.87
C GLY A 270 -2.61 22.90 21.67
N GLN A 271 -3.75 22.36 21.26
CA GLN A 271 -3.87 20.94 20.90
C GLN A 271 -4.41 20.79 19.48
N ASP A 272 -3.95 19.76 18.78
CA ASP A 272 -4.49 19.39 17.46
C ASP A 272 -5.79 18.59 17.59
N VAL A 273 -6.37 18.20 16.45
CA VAL A 273 -7.63 17.44 16.39
C VAL A 273 -7.55 16.04 17.00
N PHE A 274 -6.33 15.54 17.26
CA PHE A 274 -6.07 14.27 17.94
C PHE A 274 -5.64 14.49 19.39
N ASN A 275 -5.87 15.68 19.95
CA ASN A 275 -5.49 16.04 21.31
C ASN A 275 -3.97 16.04 21.58
N ASN A 276 -3.13 16.04 20.53
CA ASN A 276 -1.68 16.17 20.71
C ASN A 276 -1.33 17.61 21.04
N GLU A 277 -0.34 17.84 21.88
CA GLU A 277 0.18 19.18 22.17
C GLU A 277 0.96 19.72 20.96
N MET A 278 0.60 20.92 20.51
CA MET A 278 1.22 21.58 19.36
C MET A 278 2.37 22.47 19.81
N TYR A 279 3.57 22.11 19.38
CA TYR A 279 4.78 22.92 19.51
C TYR A 279 5.09 23.56 18.16
N LYS A 280 6.19 24.33 18.07
CA LYS A 280 6.56 25.13 16.88
C LYS A 280 6.30 24.42 15.55
N ASP A 281 6.95 23.28 15.31
CA ASP A 281 6.85 22.50 14.07
C ASP A 281 6.59 21.01 14.32
N VAL A 282 6.23 20.64 15.56
CA VAL A 282 5.96 19.25 15.95
C VAL A 282 4.72 19.18 16.84
N SER A 283 3.86 18.21 16.57
CA SER A 283 2.79 17.81 17.50
C SER A 283 3.27 16.60 18.29
N VAL A 284 3.11 16.62 19.61
CA VAL A 284 3.57 15.56 20.52
C VAL A 284 2.44 15.09 21.42
N HIS A 285 2.28 13.77 21.54
CA HIS A 285 1.44 13.15 22.55
C HIS A 285 2.32 12.62 23.69
N TYR A 286 1.74 12.62 24.89
CA TYR A 286 2.37 12.05 26.07
C TYR A 286 1.45 11.01 26.67
N ASP A 287 2.02 9.87 27.06
CA ASP A 287 1.29 8.85 27.79
C ASP A 287 0.90 9.32 29.21
N SER A 288 0.13 8.48 29.91
CA SER A 288 -0.29 8.73 31.30
C SER A 288 0.87 8.92 32.30
N SER A 289 2.10 8.53 31.95
CA SER A 289 3.31 8.75 32.76
C SER A 289 4.04 10.06 32.41
N GLY A 290 3.53 10.81 31.43
CA GLY A 290 4.08 12.07 30.95
C GLY A 290 5.26 11.90 29.98
N LYS A 291 5.35 10.73 29.32
CA LYS A 291 6.44 10.37 28.40
C LYS A 291 5.94 10.40 26.96
N MET A 292 6.75 10.92 26.05
CA MET A 292 6.41 10.98 24.63
C MET A 292 6.24 9.57 24.05
N ASP A 293 5.06 9.29 23.52
CA ASP A 293 4.68 8.00 22.91
C ASP A 293 4.10 8.18 21.48
N SER A 294 4.01 9.43 20.99
CA SER A 294 3.75 9.76 19.60
C SER A 294 4.22 11.18 19.28
N TRP A 295 4.70 11.39 18.07
CA TRP A 295 4.90 12.73 17.51
C TRP A 295 4.67 12.73 16.00
N SER A 296 4.35 13.91 15.47
CA SER A 296 4.15 14.10 14.03
C SER A 296 4.57 15.49 13.58
N VAL A 297 4.98 15.56 12.31
CA VAL A 297 5.38 16.78 11.63
C VAL A 297 4.68 16.82 10.29
N LYS A 298 4.23 18.01 9.89
CA LYS A 298 3.67 18.29 8.57
C LYS A 298 4.50 19.38 7.89
N ALA A 299 4.61 19.31 6.57
CA ALA A 299 5.14 20.41 5.79
C ALA A 299 4.17 21.60 5.87
N ASP A 300 4.72 22.82 5.93
CA ASP A 300 3.91 24.04 5.81
C ASP A 300 3.73 24.34 4.32
N GLU A 301 2.65 23.80 3.76
CA GLU A 301 2.34 23.93 2.33
C GLU A 301 2.00 25.38 1.94
N ASP A 302 1.47 26.17 2.88
CA ASP A 302 1.09 27.57 2.64
C ASP A 302 2.31 28.50 2.64
N ALA A 303 3.29 28.24 3.52
CA ALA A 303 4.55 28.99 3.55
C ALA A 303 5.54 28.54 2.48
N GLY A 304 5.39 27.31 1.95
CA GLY A 304 6.33 26.70 1.02
C GLY A 304 7.69 26.38 1.64
N GLU A 305 7.79 26.36 2.97
CA GLU A 305 9.01 26.05 3.72
C GLU A 305 9.01 24.59 4.19
N PRO A 306 10.13 23.86 4.03
CA PRO A 306 10.23 22.50 4.55
C PRO A 306 10.25 22.49 6.09
N ALA A 307 9.84 21.38 6.67
CA ALA A 307 9.91 21.22 8.13
C ALA A 307 11.35 21.36 8.64
N LEU A 308 11.51 21.90 9.86
CA LEU A 308 12.81 21.98 10.54
C LEU A 308 13.11 20.72 11.37
N THR A 309 12.15 19.82 11.46
CA THR A 309 12.25 18.54 12.16
C THR A 309 12.33 17.40 11.14
N ALA A 310 13.20 16.42 11.40
CA ALA A 310 13.37 15.21 10.59
C ALA A 310 13.42 13.93 11.45
N THR A 311 13.40 12.77 10.80
CA THR A 311 13.78 11.52 11.46
C THR A 311 15.30 11.40 11.59
N LEU A 312 15.78 10.46 12.42
CA LEU A 312 17.21 10.16 12.53
C LEU A 312 17.80 9.54 11.25
N GLN A 313 16.94 9.11 10.31
CA GLN A 313 17.32 8.64 8.97
C GLN A 313 17.13 9.74 7.92
N HIS A 314 17.17 11.02 8.34
CA HIS A 314 17.12 12.20 7.48
C HIS A 314 15.84 12.36 6.65
N ILE A 315 14.73 11.73 7.05
CA ILE A 315 13.44 11.92 6.36
C ILE A 315 12.77 13.20 6.87
N ARG A 316 12.45 14.10 5.94
CA ARG A 316 11.97 15.44 6.24
C ARG A 316 10.81 15.87 5.32
N PRO A 317 9.65 16.23 5.88
CA PRO A 317 8.53 16.78 5.11
C PRO A 317 8.94 18.02 4.28
N GLY A 318 8.44 18.09 3.04
CA GLY A 318 8.76 19.13 2.05
C GLY A 318 10.06 18.90 1.26
N VAL A 319 10.91 17.95 1.68
CA VAL A 319 12.21 17.68 1.04
C VAL A 319 12.33 16.24 0.57
N SER A 320 12.17 15.27 1.45
CA SER A 320 12.38 13.85 1.14
C SER A 320 11.27 13.33 0.23
N THR A 321 11.60 12.34 -0.60
CA THR A 321 10.71 11.66 -1.54
C THR A 321 10.31 10.28 -1.03
N LEU A 322 9.32 9.67 -1.67
CA LEU A 322 8.97 8.26 -1.47
C LEU A 322 10.18 7.33 -1.60
N GLU A 323 11.07 7.58 -2.58
CA GLU A 323 12.27 6.77 -2.77
C GLU A 323 13.24 6.91 -1.60
N ASP A 324 13.42 8.12 -1.06
CA ASP A 324 14.26 8.34 0.12
C ASP A 324 13.74 7.54 1.33
N VAL A 325 12.42 7.51 1.54
CA VAL A 325 11.80 6.73 2.64
C VAL A 325 12.01 5.23 2.43
N LEU A 326 11.81 4.73 1.20
CA LEU A 326 12.02 3.31 0.88
C LEU A 326 13.49 2.89 1.01
N MET A 327 14.43 3.79 0.74
CA MET A 327 15.86 3.55 0.96
C MET A 327 16.22 3.55 2.44
N ALA A 328 15.64 4.45 3.23
CA ALA A 328 15.91 4.58 4.66
C ALA A 328 15.32 3.43 5.50
N TYR A 329 14.07 3.03 5.21
CA TYR A 329 13.33 2.08 6.04
C TYR A 329 13.00 0.76 5.34
N GLY A 330 13.32 0.64 4.06
CA GLY A 330 13.07 -0.55 3.25
C GLY A 330 11.68 -0.59 2.62
N THR A 331 11.38 -1.70 1.95
CA THR A 331 10.16 -1.93 1.17
C THR A 331 9.15 -2.84 1.87
N TYR A 332 9.48 -3.32 3.08
CA TYR A 332 8.57 -4.10 3.94
C TYR A 332 7.56 -3.17 4.64
N ALA A 333 6.70 -2.54 3.85
CA ALA A 333 5.75 -1.54 4.30
C ALA A 333 4.37 -1.74 3.66
N GLU A 334 3.33 -1.40 4.41
CA GLU A 334 1.98 -1.29 3.89
C GLU A 334 1.86 -0.01 3.05
N VAL A 335 1.15 -0.10 1.92
CA VAL A 335 0.88 1.07 1.08
C VAL A 335 -0.62 1.23 0.91
N SER A 336 -1.14 2.29 1.49
CA SER A 336 -2.49 2.75 1.23
C SER A 336 -2.47 3.80 0.11
N SER A 337 -3.45 3.72 -0.78
CA SER A 337 -3.67 4.66 -1.87
C SER A 337 -5.11 5.20 -1.87
N THR A 338 -5.89 4.90 -0.82
CA THR A 338 -7.32 5.23 -0.73
C THR A 338 -7.55 6.72 -0.45
N TYR A 339 -6.64 7.36 0.30
CA TYR A 339 -6.75 8.75 0.74
C TYR A 339 -5.44 9.51 0.46
N GLY A 340 -4.83 9.23 -0.69
CA GLY A 340 -3.46 9.60 -1.01
C GLY A 340 -2.47 8.46 -0.74
N VAL A 341 -1.21 8.69 -1.08
CA VAL A 341 -0.14 7.72 -0.89
C VAL A 341 0.33 7.77 0.55
N ILE A 342 0.14 6.67 1.28
CA ILE A 342 0.62 6.52 2.66
C ILE A 342 1.43 5.25 2.75
N LEU A 343 2.66 5.38 3.26
CA LEU A 343 3.56 4.28 3.55
C LEU A 343 3.61 4.07 5.06
N SER A 344 3.22 2.88 5.52
CA SER A 344 3.16 2.55 6.94
C SER A 344 4.05 1.35 7.25
N TYR A 345 4.92 1.51 8.24
CA TYR A 345 5.76 0.46 8.81
C TYR A 345 5.24 0.13 10.20
N THR A 346 4.84 -1.12 10.42
CA THR A 346 4.46 -1.61 11.75
C THR A 346 5.56 -2.50 12.28
N PHE A 347 5.91 -2.34 13.54
CA PHE A 347 6.91 -3.14 14.23
C PHE A 347 6.34 -3.70 15.53
N GLU A 348 6.84 -4.86 15.95
CA GLU A 348 6.65 -5.40 17.29
C GLU A 348 7.99 -5.48 18.00
N ASN A 349 8.05 -4.95 19.23
CA ASN A 349 9.22 -5.03 20.06
C ASN A 349 9.34 -6.42 20.72
N MET A 350 10.41 -7.10 20.37
CA MET A 350 10.81 -8.39 20.90
C MET A 350 12.17 -8.23 21.59
N ASP A 351 12.14 -8.01 22.90
CA ASP A 351 13.33 -7.87 23.76
C ASP A 351 14.30 -6.78 23.29
N GLY A 352 13.77 -5.61 22.90
CA GLY A 352 14.55 -4.45 22.44
C GLY A 352 14.83 -4.44 20.94
N VAL A 353 14.39 -5.46 20.19
CA VAL A 353 14.49 -5.53 18.74
C VAL A 353 13.14 -5.27 18.12
N LEU A 354 13.04 -4.27 17.23
CA LEU A 354 11.80 -3.99 16.49
C LEU A 354 11.71 -4.89 15.26
N ILE A 355 10.82 -5.88 15.33
CA ILE A 355 10.58 -6.83 14.24
C ILE A 355 9.46 -6.28 13.35
N PRO A 356 9.68 -6.10 12.04
CA PRO A 356 8.67 -5.57 11.15
C PRO A 356 7.52 -6.56 10.94
N ARG A 357 6.30 -6.03 10.86
CA ARG A 357 5.02 -6.74 10.70
C ARG A 357 4.28 -6.11 9.51
N LEU A 358 3.79 -6.94 8.60
CA LEU A 358 3.16 -6.47 7.36
C LEU A 358 1.96 -7.31 6.96
N PHE A 359 2.01 -8.61 7.21
CA PHE A 359 0.94 -9.48 6.73
C PHE A 359 -0.24 -9.38 7.71
N PRO A 360 -1.48 -9.28 7.23
CA PRO A 360 -2.68 -9.24 8.08
C PRO A 360 -2.86 -10.42 9.06
N GLY A 361 -2.15 -11.54 8.84
CA GLY A 361 -2.09 -12.66 9.78
C GLY A 361 -1.01 -12.53 10.87
N ASP A 362 -0.11 -11.55 10.76
CA ASP A 362 0.87 -11.22 11.79
C ASP A 362 0.11 -10.56 12.95
N LYS A 363 -0.27 -11.34 13.96
CA LYS A 363 -0.84 -10.78 15.20
C LYS A 363 0.22 -9.89 15.85
N VAL A 364 -0.02 -8.58 15.86
CA VAL A 364 0.86 -7.61 16.52
C VAL A 364 0.34 -7.35 17.93
N ASN A 365 1.21 -7.49 18.93
CA ASN A 365 0.88 -7.06 20.29
C ASN A 365 0.88 -5.53 20.34
N THR A 366 -0.29 -4.92 20.59
CA THR A 366 -0.49 -3.47 20.63
C THR A 366 0.34 -2.78 21.70
N ASP A 367 0.56 -3.43 22.84
CA ASP A 367 1.25 -2.87 24.00
C ASP A 367 2.78 -2.79 23.78
N ARG A 368 3.28 -3.48 22.74
CA ARG A 368 4.69 -3.50 22.34
C ARG A 368 4.86 -3.12 20.86
N GLY A 369 3.81 -2.58 20.25
CA GLY A 369 3.80 -2.25 18.85
C GLY A 369 4.25 -0.81 18.61
N TYR A 370 4.87 -0.58 17.46
CA TYR A 370 5.31 0.74 17.02
C TYR A 370 4.92 0.94 15.55
N VAL A 371 4.69 2.19 15.16
CA VAL A 371 4.36 2.54 13.77
C VAL A 371 5.09 3.79 13.32
N MET A 372 5.64 3.73 12.11
CA MET A 372 6.08 4.90 11.35
C MET A 372 5.17 5.03 10.12
N ALA A 373 4.58 6.20 9.94
CA ALA A 373 3.74 6.49 8.79
C ALA A 373 4.22 7.76 8.08
N PHE A 374 4.31 7.69 6.75
CA PHE A 374 4.69 8.79 5.88
C PHE A 374 3.59 8.98 4.85
N GLY A 375 3.08 10.20 4.73
CA GLY A 375 2.20 10.58 3.64
C GLY A 375 2.92 11.43 2.61
N PHE A 376 2.48 11.31 1.37
CA PHE A 376 3.14 11.92 0.24
C PHE A 376 2.17 12.75 -0.60
N ASP A 377 2.70 13.81 -1.19
CA ASP A 377 2.04 14.55 -2.25
C ASP A 377 1.83 13.63 -3.47
N GLU A 378 0.64 13.67 -4.06
CA GLU A 378 0.24 12.70 -5.09
C GLU A 378 0.97 12.89 -6.43
N GLU A 379 1.48 14.10 -6.69
CA GLU A 379 2.15 14.43 -7.95
C GLU A 379 3.67 14.31 -7.84
N THR A 380 4.24 14.91 -6.80
CA THR A 380 5.69 14.99 -6.59
C THR A 380 6.25 13.82 -5.81
N LEU A 381 5.40 13.05 -5.12
CA LEU A 381 5.77 11.99 -4.19
C LEU A 381 6.75 12.46 -3.10
N LYS A 382 6.73 13.77 -2.77
CA LYS A 382 7.43 14.32 -1.62
C LYS A 382 6.66 14.03 -0.35
N VAL A 383 7.37 13.77 0.73
CA VAL A 383 6.79 13.61 2.07
C VAL A 383 6.07 14.91 2.45
N THR A 384 4.78 14.85 2.71
CA THR A 384 3.97 15.99 3.22
C THR A 384 3.79 15.90 4.73
N HIS A 385 3.76 14.69 5.27
CA HIS A 385 3.67 14.47 6.70
C HIS A 385 4.35 13.17 7.13
N MET A 386 4.80 13.15 8.38
CA MET A 386 5.28 11.95 9.04
C MET A 386 4.70 11.84 10.45
N LYS A 387 4.45 10.61 10.89
CA LYS A 387 4.00 10.28 12.25
C LYS A 387 4.74 9.06 12.76
N LEU A 388 5.29 9.17 13.95
CA LEU A 388 5.93 8.08 14.67
C LEU A 388 5.21 7.91 16.01
N SER A 389 4.81 6.67 16.33
CA SER A 389 3.89 6.41 17.44
C SER A 389 4.06 5.00 17.97
N THR A 390 3.69 4.78 19.23
CA THR A 390 3.28 3.43 19.66
C THR A 390 2.04 2.99 18.86
N LEU A 391 1.87 1.68 18.67
CA LEU A 391 0.72 1.12 17.97
C LEU A 391 -0.58 1.35 18.76
N GLN A 392 -0.51 1.26 20.09
CA GLN A 392 -1.65 1.58 20.96
C GLN A 392 -2.19 2.99 20.69
N ARG A 393 -1.31 3.99 20.68
CA ARG A 393 -1.67 5.39 20.41
C ARG A 393 -2.16 5.61 18.97
N ALA A 394 -1.61 4.88 18.00
CA ALA A 394 -2.04 4.98 16.61
C ALA A 394 -3.48 4.45 16.39
N ILE A 395 -3.88 3.42 17.14
CA ILE A 395 -5.22 2.82 17.03
C ILE A 395 -6.25 3.62 17.85
N ASN A 396 -5.86 4.15 19.00
CA ASN A 396 -6.73 4.94 19.88
C ASN A 396 -6.23 6.39 20.01
N PRO A 397 -6.40 7.22 18.96
CA PRO A 397 -5.94 8.61 18.97
C PRO A 397 -6.73 9.53 19.92
N ASP A 398 -7.84 9.04 20.50
CA ASP A 398 -8.71 9.82 21.41
C ASP A 398 -8.59 9.39 22.88
N ASP A 399 -7.86 8.30 23.18
CA ASP A 399 -7.64 7.86 24.57
C ASP A 399 -6.56 8.72 25.23
N ASN A 400 -6.88 9.28 26.40
CA ASN A 400 -6.03 10.12 27.26
C ASN A 400 -5.24 9.30 28.29
#